data_AF-A0A353E0C1-F1
#
_entry.id   AF-A0A353E0C1-F1
#
_cell.length_a   1.000
_cell.length_b   1.000
_cell.length_c   1.000
_cell.angle_alpha   90.00
_cell.angle_beta   90.00
_cell.angle_gamma   90.00
#
_symmetry.space_group_name_H-M   'P 1'
#
loop_
_entity.id
_entity.type
_entity.pdbx_description
1 polymer ?
#
loop_
_entity_poly.entity_id
_entity_poly.type
_entity_poly.pdbx_seq_one_letter_code
_entity_poly.pdbx_strand_id
1 'polypeptide(L)'
;GVELILPTDNTVVTPVVTDQLNKKGKPIIAFENPRHNTQPDIPDEEEGVDIGQETAQAYAAKIAQAKTILWNGPMGIFEDPRFSQGTFAVADAVAKATSQGGAKSIIGGGDSVKALNQSGLGDQVTFMSTGGGASLEFLEGKELPGVAALGNR
;
A
#
# COMPACT_ATOMS: atom_id res chain seq x y z
N GLY A 1 22.44 -10.23 -0.35
CA GLY A 1 21.45 -10.28 -1.43
C GLY A 1 20.19 -9.57 -0.99
N VAL A 2 19.34 -9.15 -1.92
CA VAL A 2 18.00 -8.60 -1.61
C VAL A 2 17.02 -9.76 -1.55
N GLU A 3 16.22 -9.83 -0.49
CA GLU A 3 15.11 -10.78 -0.38
C GLU A 3 13.86 -10.13 -0.99
N LEU A 4 13.28 -10.77 -2.00
CA LEU A 4 12.03 -10.35 -2.61
C LEU A 4 10.90 -11.26 -2.11
N ILE A 5 9.84 -10.66 -1.58
CA ILE A 5 8.71 -11.38 -1.03
C ILE A 5 7.46 -10.92 -1.77
N LEU A 6 6.85 -11.83 -2.51
CA LEU A 6 5.65 -11.57 -3.31
C LEU A 6 4.42 -12.18 -2.62
N PRO A 7 3.20 -11.70 -2.96
CA PRO A 7 1.98 -12.32 -2.47
C PRO A 7 1.90 -13.81 -2.83
N THR A 8 1.48 -14.62 -1.85
CA THR A 8 1.24 -16.06 -2.01
C THR A 8 -0.24 -16.39 -2.08
N ASP A 9 -1.08 -15.46 -1.63
CA ASP A 9 -2.53 -15.53 -1.57
C ASP A 9 -3.11 -14.12 -1.79
N ASN A 10 -4.37 -14.04 -2.17
CA ASN A 10 -5.01 -12.79 -2.58
C ASN A 10 -6.52 -12.78 -2.30
N THR A 11 -7.10 -11.59 -2.35
CA THR A 11 -8.54 -11.41 -2.48
C THR A 11 -8.85 -11.15 -3.94
N VAL A 12 -9.74 -11.96 -4.51
CA VAL A 12 -10.16 -11.85 -5.91
C VAL A 12 -11.63 -11.50 -6.02
N VAL A 13 -11.99 -10.90 -7.14
CA VAL A 13 -13.35 -10.51 -7.50
C VAL A 13 -13.63 -10.84 -8.95
N THR A 14 -14.89 -11.01 -9.31
CA THR A 14 -15.32 -11.02 -10.71
C THR A 14 -15.64 -9.59 -11.14
N PRO A 15 -14.93 -9.02 -12.13
CA PRO A 15 -15.25 -7.69 -12.65
C PRO A 15 -16.49 -7.77 -13.57
N VAL A 16 -17.50 -6.94 -13.30
CA VAL A 16 -18.74 -6.88 -14.09
C VAL A 16 -18.91 -5.47 -14.64
N VAL A 17 -19.00 -5.36 -15.97
CA VAL A 17 -19.29 -4.08 -16.64
C VAL A 17 -20.74 -3.71 -16.38
N THR A 18 -20.97 -2.56 -15.76
CA THR A 18 -22.32 -2.06 -15.49
C THR A 18 -22.82 -1.11 -16.58
N ASP A 19 -24.14 -0.91 -16.63
CA ASP A 19 -24.77 0.09 -17.51
C ASP A 19 -24.54 1.54 -17.04
N GLN A 20 -23.96 1.74 -15.85
CA GLN A 20 -23.70 3.08 -15.30
C GLN A 20 -22.40 3.64 -15.85
N LEU A 21 -22.39 4.94 -16.15
CA LEU A 21 -21.21 5.64 -16.66
C LEU A 21 -20.57 6.52 -15.58
N ASN A 22 -19.24 6.53 -15.53
CA ASN A 22 -18.49 7.47 -14.73
C ASN A 22 -18.52 8.89 -15.33
N LYS A 23 -17.93 9.87 -14.63
CA LYS A 23 -17.87 11.28 -15.08
C LYS A 23 -17.17 11.51 -16.43
N LYS A 24 -16.46 10.50 -16.95
CA LYS A 24 -15.79 10.51 -18.26
C LYS A 24 -16.55 9.71 -19.33
N GLY A 25 -17.78 9.29 -19.05
CA GLY A 25 -18.62 8.53 -19.98
C GLY A 25 -18.19 7.07 -20.19
N LYS A 26 -17.34 6.52 -19.32
CA LYS A 26 -16.94 5.09 -19.39
C LYS A 26 -17.80 4.25 -18.45
N PRO A 27 -18.13 3.00 -18.81
CA PRO A 27 -18.80 2.06 -17.91
C PRO A 27 -18.09 1.93 -16.57
N ILE A 28 -18.87 1.90 -15.49
CA ILE A 28 -18.38 1.57 -14.15
C ILE A 28 -18.22 0.05 -14.09
N ILE A 29 -17.09 -0.41 -13.57
CA ILE A 29 -16.86 -1.82 -13.25
C ILE A 29 -17.31 -2.06 -11.82
N ALA A 30 -18.22 -3.01 -11.63
CA ALA A 30 -18.58 -3.53 -10.33
C ALA A 30 -17.68 -4.72 -9.98
N PHE A 31 -17.30 -4.82 -8.72
CA PHE A 31 -16.56 -5.96 -8.18
C PHE A 31 -17.53 -6.87 -7.44
N GLU A 32 -17.79 -8.04 -8.02
CA GLU A 32 -18.71 -9.05 -7.49
C GLU A 32 -17.96 -10.27 -6.96
N ASN A 33 -18.66 -11.11 -6.19
CA ASN A 33 -18.15 -12.38 -5.66
C ASN A 33 -16.76 -12.29 -4.97
N PRO A 34 -16.56 -11.34 -4.03
CA PRO A 34 -15.28 -11.22 -3.36
C PRO A 34 -14.99 -12.50 -2.58
N ARG A 35 -13.83 -13.10 -2.86
CA ARG A 35 -13.41 -14.32 -2.19
C ARG A 35 -11.92 -14.35 -1.97
N HIS A 36 -11.53 -15.13 -0.99
CA HIS A 36 -10.13 -15.46 -0.78
C HIS A 36 -9.66 -16.48 -1.81
N ASN A 37 -8.48 -16.25 -2.37
CA ASN A 37 -7.76 -17.16 -3.25
C ASN A 37 -6.43 -17.53 -2.59
N THR A 38 -6.25 -18.80 -2.27
CA THR A 38 -5.06 -19.33 -1.58
C THR A 38 -3.90 -19.63 -2.52
N GLN A 39 -4.06 -19.32 -3.81
CA GLN A 39 -3.03 -19.51 -4.83
C GLN A 39 -2.43 -18.16 -5.23
N PRO A 40 -1.14 -18.13 -5.62
CA PRO A 40 -0.54 -16.92 -6.19
C PRO A 40 -1.19 -16.53 -7.51
N ASP A 41 -1.58 -17.52 -8.31
CA ASP A 41 -2.20 -17.32 -9.61
C ASP A 41 -3.67 -16.90 -9.46
N ILE A 42 -4.05 -15.87 -10.20
CA ILE A 42 -5.43 -15.35 -10.26
C ILE A 42 -6.12 -16.01 -11.48
N PRO A 43 -7.35 -16.55 -11.33
CA PRO A 43 -8.10 -17.10 -12.44
C PRO A 43 -8.39 -16.08 -13.55
N ASP A 44 -8.43 -16.52 -14.81
CA ASP A 44 -8.57 -15.66 -16.00
C ASP A 44 -9.77 -14.70 -15.96
N GLU A 45 -10.87 -15.10 -15.31
CA GLU A 45 -12.12 -14.33 -15.23
C GLU A 45 -12.24 -13.48 -13.95
N GLU A 46 -11.17 -13.38 -13.17
CA GLU A 46 -11.14 -12.68 -11.89
C GLU A 46 -9.98 -11.67 -11.82
N GLU A 47 -10.09 -10.71 -10.90
CA GLU A 47 -9.06 -9.70 -10.64
C GLU A 47 -8.65 -9.73 -9.17
N GLY A 48 -7.34 -9.66 -8.90
CA GLY A 48 -6.79 -9.49 -7.56
C GLY A 48 -6.90 -8.04 -7.09
N VAL A 49 -7.57 -7.83 -5.96
CA VAL A 49 -7.91 -6.48 -5.44
C VAL A 49 -7.32 -6.15 -4.07
N ASP A 50 -6.80 -7.15 -3.36
CA ASP A 50 -6.03 -6.99 -2.12
C ASP A 50 -5.13 -8.22 -1.92
N ILE A 51 -4.10 -8.10 -1.08
CA ILE A 51 -3.32 -9.26 -0.64
C ILE A 51 -4.15 -10.15 0.29
N GLY A 52 -3.84 -11.44 0.32
CA GLY A 52 -4.49 -12.38 1.22
C GLY A 52 -3.94 -12.31 2.65
N GLN A 53 -4.58 -13.06 3.54
CA GLN A 53 -4.25 -13.06 4.96
C GLN A 53 -2.84 -13.60 5.23
N GLU A 54 -2.42 -14.63 4.50
CA GLU A 54 -1.12 -15.29 4.69
C GLU A 54 0.01 -14.36 4.23
N THR A 55 -0.17 -13.68 3.10
CA THR A 55 0.74 -12.64 2.60
C THR A 55 0.84 -11.49 3.60
N ALA A 56 -0.29 -10.99 4.11
CA ALA A 56 -0.30 -9.90 5.08
C ALA A 56 0.47 -10.26 6.36
N GLN A 57 0.31 -11.49 6.86
CA GLN A 57 1.06 -12.00 8.01
C GLN A 57 2.55 -12.13 7.72
N ALA A 58 2.92 -12.67 6.55
CA ALA A 58 4.32 -12.79 6.14
C ALA A 58 5.01 -11.43 6.03
N TYR A 59 4.32 -10.44 5.45
CA TYR A 59 4.81 -9.07 5.34
C TYR A 59 4.96 -8.43 6.71
N ALA A 60 3.95 -8.54 7.58
CA ALA A 60 4.01 -8.02 8.95
C ALA A 60 5.20 -8.60 9.74
N ALA A 61 5.44 -9.91 9.62
CA ALA A 61 6.56 -10.58 10.29
C ALA A 61 7.94 -10.07 9.83
N LYS A 62 8.06 -9.69 8.56
CA LYS A 62 9.30 -9.10 8.00
C LYS A 62 9.45 -7.63 8.39
N ILE A 63 8.36 -6.87 8.35
CA ILE A 63 8.34 -5.47 8.79
C ILE A 63 8.77 -5.35 10.26
N ALA A 64 8.31 -6.27 11.13
CA ALA A 64 8.66 -6.27 12.55
C ALA A 64 10.17 -6.44 12.82
N GLN A 65 10.94 -6.95 11.86
CA GLN A 65 12.40 -7.14 11.97
C GLN A 65 13.19 -5.96 11.39
N ALA A 66 12.53 -5.04 10.68
CA ALA A 66 13.19 -3.93 10.01
C ALA A 66 13.57 -2.82 10.98
N LYS A 67 14.76 -2.24 10.78
CA LYS A 67 15.21 -1.04 11.53
C LYS A 67 14.83 0.26 10.83
N THR A 68 14.69 0.20 9.51
CA THR A 68 14.25 1.30 8.66
C THR A 68 13.22 0.76 7.68
N ILE A 69 12.10 1.47 7.55
CA ILE A 69 10.95 1.09 6.74
C ILE A 69 10.64 2.24 5.81
N LEU A 70 10.55 1.95 4.52
CA LEU A 70 9.97 2.83 3.52
C LEU A 70 8.70 2.15 3.00
N TRP A 71 7.56 2.82 3.14
CA TRP A 71 6.29 2.29 2.63
C TRP A 71 5.66 3.28 1.63
N ASN A 72 5.44 2.81 0.41
CA ASN A 72 4.84 3.57 -0.68
C ASN A 72 3.88 2.67 -1.48
N GLY A 73 2.59 2.99 -1.47
CA GLY A 73 1.52 2.25 -2.12
C GLY A 73 0.70 1.38 -1.14
N PRO A 74 -0.64 1.44 -1.14
CA PRO A 74 -1.48 0.46 -0.44
C PRO A 74 -1.31 -0.94 -1.04
N MET A 75 -1.74 -1.98 -0.32
CA MET A 75 -1.64 -3.38 -0.77
C MET A 75 -2.82 -3.80 -1.66
N GLY A 76 -3.90 -3.02 -1.64
CA GLY A 76 -5.15 -3.28 -2.35
C GLY A 76 -5.98 -2.01 -2.52
N ILE A 77 -7.22 -2.17 -2.98
CA ILE A 77 -8.19 -1.08 -3.19
C ILE A 77 -8.81 -0.67 -1.84
N PHE A 78 -7.98 -0.07 -0.97
CA PHE A 78 -8.34 0.18 0.43
C PHE A 78 -9.50 1.16 0.63
N GLU A 79 -9.85 1.95 -0.39
CA GLU A 79 -11.04 2.80 -0.37
C GLU A 79 -12.35 1.99 -0.33
N ASP A 80 -12.31 0.74 -0.78
CA ASP A 80 -13.39 -0.21 -0.58
C ASP A 80 -13.12 -1.05 0.68
N PRO A 81 -13.98 -0.98 1.72
CA PRO A 81 -13.77 -1.73 2.96
C PRO A 81 -13.61 -3.25 2.73
N ARG A 82 -14.18 -3.79 1.65
CA ARG A 82 -14.06 -5.20 1.28
C ARG A 82 -12.62 -5.60 0.93
N PHE A 83 -11.78 -4.65 0.50
CA PHE A 83 -10.44 -4.86 -0.06
C PHE A 83 -9.36 -4.02 0.66
N SER A 84 -9.60 -3.73 1.94
CA SER A 84 -8.77 -2.84 2.75
C SER A 84 -7.90 -3.55 3.79
N GLN A 85 -8.14 -4.84 4.01
CA GLN A 85 -7.55 -5.57 5.13
C GLN A 85 -6.04 -5.72 5.00
N GLY A 86 -5.54 -6.06 3.82
CA GLY A 86 -4.11 -6.19 3.56
C GLY A 86 -3.37 -4.87 3.76
N THR A 87 -3.95 -3.77 3.26
CA THR A 87 -3.42 -2.42 3.46
C THR A 87 -3.34 -2.04 4.93
N PHE A 88 -4.41 -2.25 5.70
CA PHE A 88 -4.42 -1.91 7.12
C PHE A 88 -3.55 -2.85 7.97
N ALA A 89 -3.40 -4.12 7.59
CA ALA A 89 -2.46 -5.02 8.24
C ALA A 89 -1.01 -4.55 8.08
N VAL A 90 -0.62 -4.10 6.88
CA VAL A 90 0.70 -3.50 6.65
C VAL A 90 0.85 -2.17 7.40
N ALA A 91 -0.17 -1.32 7.39
CA ALA A 91 -0.16 -0.06 8.14
C ALA A 91 0.08 -0.27 9.66
N ASP A 92 -0.65 -1.23 10.24
CA ASP A 92 -0.51 -1.63 11.65
C ASP A 92 0.88 -2.20 11.94
N ALA A 93 1.41 -3.06 11.07
CA ALA A 93 2.75 -3.62 11.24
C ALA A 93 3.83 -2.52 11.22
N VAL A 94 3.73 -1.56 10.30
CA VAL A 94 4.67 -0.42 10.22
C VAL A 94 4.59 0.47 11.47
N ALA A 95 3.37 0.78 11.91
CA ALA A 95 3.12 1.59 13.10
C ALA A 95 3.68 0.91 14.37
N LYS A 96 3.45 -0.40 14.54
CA LYS A 96 3.99 -1.18 15.67
C LYS A 96 5.51 -1.28 15.62
N ALA A 97 6.10 -1.59 14.47
CA ALA A 97 7.56 -1.64 14.32
C ALA A 97 8.22 -0.29 14.67
N THR A 98 7.54 0.82 14.40
CA THR A 98 8.03 2.16 14.75
C THR A 98 7.84 2.48 16.23
N SER A 99 6.59 2.48 16.70
CA SER A 99 6.21 2.95 18.04
C SER A 99 6.67 2.02 19.17
N GLN A 100 6.76 0.73 18.90
CA GLN A 100 7.13 -0.30 19.89
C GLN A 100 8.50 -0.92 19.58
N GLY A 101 8.81 -1.11 18.30
CA GLY A 101 10.07 -1.74 17.85
C GLY A 101 11.24 -0.78 17.67
N GLY A 102 11.01 0.54 17.72
CA GLY A 102 12.05 1.55 17.55
C GLY A 102 12.57 1.73 16.11
N ALA A 103 11.90 1.14 15.12
CA ALA A 103 12.22 1.34 13.72
C ALA A 103 11.98 2.81 13.28
N LYS A 104 12.67 3.23 12.21
CA LYS A 104 12.38 4.51 11.54
C LYS A 104 11.53 4.26 10.31
N SER A 105 10.34 4.88 10.24
CA SER A 105 9.40 4.71 9.14
C SER A 105 9.22 5.97 8.30
N ILE A 106 9.31 5.81 6.98
CA ILE A 106 9.09 6.85 5.97
C ILE A 106 7.90 6.41 5.12
N ILE A 107 6.84 7.22 5.14
CA ILE A 107 5.64 6.96 4.34
C ILE A 107 5.67 7.86 3.11
N GLY A 108 5.58 7.26 1.93
CA GLY A 108 5.82 7.90 0.63
C GLY A 108 4.83 9.00 0.21
N GLY A 109 3.76 9.23 0.98
CA GLY A 109 2.72 10.20 0.66
C GLY A 109 1.54 9.60 -0.10
N GLY A 110 0.60 10.46 -0.52
CA GLY A 110 -0.57 10.05 -1.29
C GLY A 110 -1.46 9.07 -0.53
N ASP A 111 -1.71 7.91 -1.13
CA ASP A 111 -2.68 6.93 -0.63
C ASP A 111 -2.19 6.16 0.60
N SER A 112 -0.87 5.93 0.77
CA SER A 112 -0.35 5.30 1.99
C SER A 112 -0.53 6.19 3.23
N VAL A 113 -0.43 7.51 3.07
CA VAL A 113 -0.74 8.46 4.15
C VAL A 113 -2.24 8.47 4.45
N LYS A 114 -3.10 8.40 3.42
CA LYS A 114 -4.56 8.27 3.62
C LYS A 114 -4.90 6.99 4.39
N ALA A 115 -4.29 5.85 4.03
CA ALA A 115 -4.51 4.59 4.71
C ALA A 115 -4.10 4.63 6.21
N LEU A 116 -2.97 5.26 6.54
CA LEU A 116 -2.57 5.48 7.94
C LEU A 116 -3.53 6.37 8.71
N ASN A 117 -4.00 7.44 8.08
CA ASN A 117 -4.94 8.36 8.72
C ASN A 117 -6.31 7.70 8.94
N GLN A 118 -6.81 6.92 7.97
CA GLN A 118 -8.06 6.17 8.12
C GLN A 118 -7.99 5.10 9.21
N SER A 119 -6.81 4.51 9.43
CA SER A 119 -6.56 3.55 10.51
C SER A 119 -6.25 4.20 11.86
N GLY A 120 -6.14 5.53 11.94
CA GLY A 120 -5.81 6.24 13.19
C GLY A 120 -4.36 6.03 13.66
N LEU A 121 -3.46 5.66 12.75
CA LEU A 121 -2.07 5.29 13.05
C LEU A 121 -1.05 6.38 12.66
N GLY A 122 -1.50 7.52 12.15
CA GLY A 122 -0.63 8.60 11.65
C GLY A 122 0.40 9.10 12.66
N ASP A 123 0.06 9.15 13.95
CA ASP A 123 0.97 9.60 15.02
C ASP A 123 1.97 8.53 15.47
N GLN A 124 1.89 7.32 14.90
CA GLN A 124 2.72 6.17 15.29
C GLN A 124 3.83 5.87 14.27
N VAL A 125 4.03 6.73 13.27
CA VAL A 125 5.10 6.62 12.27
C VAL A 125 6.11 7.75 12.42
N THR A 126 7.33 7.60 11.88
CA THR A 126 8.38 8.62 12.05
C THR A 126 8.17 9.82 11.14
N PHE A 127 7.84 9.60 9.87
CA PHE A 127 7.69 10.67 8.89
C PHE A 127 6.65 10.30 7.83
N MET A 128 5.68 11.20 7.65
CA MET A 128 4.72 11.15 6.55
C MET A 128 5.06 12.20 5.51
N SER A 129 5.47 11.75 4.32
CA SER A 129 5.78 12.66 3.24
C SER A 129 4.50 13.28 2.66
N THR A 130 4.57 14.56 2.33
CA THR A 130 3.59 15.27 1.49
C THR A 130 4.01 15.36 0.03
N GLY A 131 5.20 14.86 -0.31
CA GLY A 131 5.80 14.99 -1.65
C GLY A 131 5.26 14.00 -2.68
N GLY A 132 4.60 12.91 -2.26
CA GLY A 132 4.06 11.89 -3.18
C GLY A 132 5.12 11.42 -4.18
N GLY A 133 4.87 11.66 -5.47
CA GLY A 133 5.80 11.33 -6.57
C GLY A 133 7.20 11.96 -6.40
N ALA A 134 7.30 13.19 -5.88
CA ALA A 134 8.61 13.84 -5.67
C ALA A 134 9.46 13.11 -4.63
N SER A 135 8.84 12.44 -3.65
CA SER A 135 9.59 11.61 -2.69
C SER A 135 10.13 10.34 -3.32
N LEU A 136 9.41 9.77 -4.29
CA LEU A 136 9.90 8.62 -5.03
C LEU A 136 11.03 9.01 -5.98
N GLU A 137 10.91 10.13 -6.70
CA GLU A 137 11.99 10.66 -7.55
C GLU A 137 13.29 10.91 -6.77
N PHE A 138 13.16 11.45 -5.55
CA PHE A 138 14.31 11.61 -4.65
C PHE A 138 14.95 10.26 -4.28
N LEU A 139 14.13 9.24 -3.99
CA LEU A 139 14.60 7.89 -3.65
C LEU A 139 15.18 7.13 -4.85
N GLU A 140 14.74 7.45 -6.07
CA GLU A 140 15.35 6.99 -7.33
C GLU A 140 16.73 7.62 -7.58
N GLY A 141 17.16 8.56 -6.73
CA GLY A 141 18.45 9.24 -6.85
C GLY A 141 18.46 10.40 -7.84
N LYS A 142 17.28 10.87 -8.28
CA LYS A 142 17.17 12.04 -9.14
C LYS A 142 17.41 13.30 -8.33
N GLU A 143 18.12 14.25 -8.93
CA GLU A 143 18.22 15.59 -8.37
C GLU A 143 16.84 16.27 -8.45
N LEU A 144 16.36 16.77 -7.31
CA LEU A 144 15.13 17.57 -7.27
C LEU A 144 15.49 19.02 -7.58
N PRO A 145 15.06 19.61 -8.71
CA PRO A 145 15.48 20.95 -9.12
C PRO A 145 15.17 22.03 -8.09
N GLY A 146 14.02 21.91 -7.41
CA GLY A 146 13.63 22.85 -6.35
C GLY A 146 14.51 22.79 -5.10
N VAL A 147 15.10 21.62 -4.80
CA VAL A 147 16.05 21.46 -3.69
C VAL A 147 17.44 21.95 -4.09
N ALA A 148 17.88 21.63 -5.31
CA ALA A 148 19.17 22.08 -5.85
C ALA A 148 19.29 23.60 -5.97
N ALA A 149 18.16 24.30 -6.17
CA ALA A 149 18.12 25.76 -6.22
C ALA A 149 18.30 26.43 -4.84
N LEU A 150 18.17 25.67 -3.74
CA LEU A 150 18.40 26.20 -2.40
C LEU A 150 19.92 26.29 -2.15
N GLY A 151 20.38 27.43 -1.64
CA GLY A 151 21.79 27.60 -1.28
C GLY A 151 22.23 26.59 -0.22
N ASN A 152 23.49 26.15 -0.30
CA ASN A 152 24.08 25.29 0.73
C ASN A 152 24.18 26.03 2.07
N ARG A 153 23.98 25.29 3.17
CA ARG A 153 24.18 25.78 4.53
C ARG A 153 25.63 25.68 4.96
#